data_AF-A0AAU2C199-F1
#
_entry.id   AF-A0AAU2C199-F1
#
_cell.length_a   1.000
_cell.length_b   1.000
_cell.length_c   1.000
_cell.angle_alpha   90.00
_cell.angle_beta   90.00
_cell.angle_gamma   90.00
#
_symmetry.space_group_name_H-M   'P 1'
#
loop_
_entity.id
_entity.type
_entity.pdbx_description
1 polymer ?
#
loop_
_entity_poly.entity_id
_entity_poly.type
_entity_poly.pdbx_seq_one_letter_code
_entity_poly.pdbx_strand_id
1 'polypeptide(L)'
;MSGAHYEELAVTYGTMDALATELGDQARKLEEDLEALRQAVLNVSSGWGGEAFQQFQSKSEEWNKHARGIHAALLQISHQVHGAGGDYRGGDLKGASYFM
;
A
#
# COMPACT_ATOMS: atom_id res chain seq x y z
N MET A 1 -30.41 -23.82 -1.02
CA MET A 1 -29.53 -23.07 -1.95
C MET A 1 -28.39 -22.36 -1.21
N SER A 2 -27.89 -22.85 -0.07
CA SER A 2 -26.87 -22.11 0.73
C SER A 2 -25.42 -22.35 0.28
N GLY A 3 -25.13 -23.34 -0.57
CA GLY A 3 -23.76 -23.66 -1.00
C GLY A 3 -23.15 -22.65 -1.99
N ALA A 4 -23.96 -22.10 -2.91
CA ALA A 4 -23.47 -21.18 -3.94
C ALA A 4 -22.96 -19.85 -3.37
N HIS A 5 -23.59 -19.34 -2.32
CA HIS A 5 -23.15 -18.12 -1.65
C HIS A 5 -21.82 -18.30 -0.91
N TYR A 6 -21.56 -19.48 -0.34
CA TYR A 6 -20.30 -19.75 0.36
C TYR A 6 -19.10 -19.82 -0.59
N GLU A 7 -19.29 -20.40 -1.79
CA GLU A 7 -18.25 -20.46 -2.82
C GLU A 7 -17.93 -19.06 -3.37
N GLU A 8 -18.96 -18.25 -3.64
CA GLU A 8 -18.79 -16.86 -4.09
C GLU A 8 -18.03 -16.02 -3.06
N LEU A 9 -18.42 -16.10 -1.79
CA LEU A 9 -17.74 -15.39 -0.69
C LEU A 9 -16.28 -15.84 -0.50
N ALA A 10 -15.99 -17.14 -0.65
CA ALA A 10 -14.63 -17.67 -0.54
C ALA A 10 -13.73 -17.19 -1.69
N VAL A 11 -14.25 -17.10 -2.92
CA VAL A 11 -13.54 -16.57 -4.09
C VAL A 11 -13.26 -15.08 -3.93
N THR A 12 -14.25 -14.30 -3.45
CA THR A 12 -14.07 -12.88 -3.15
C THR A 12 -13.01 -12.66 -2.07
N TYR A 13 -12.94 -13.52 -1.05
CA TYR A 13 -11.91 -13.44 -0.01
C TYR A 13 -10.51 -13.73 -0.54
N GLY A 14 -10.34 -14.82 -1.31
CA GLY A 14 -9.05 -15.18 -1.90
C GLY A 14 -8.54 -14.10 -2.86
N THR A 15 -9.44 -13.46 -3.59
CA THR A 15 -9.08 -12.35 -4.50
C THR A 15 -8.71 -11.07 -3.74
N MET A 16 -9.42 -10.71 -2.66
CA MET A 16 -9.07 -9.54 -1.83
C MET A 16 -7.75 -9.70 -1.08
N ASP A 17 -7.45 -10.89 -0.55
CA ASP A 17 -6.18 -11.15 0.14
C ASP A 17 -4.98 -11.13 -0.83
N ALA A 18 -5.17 -11.68 -2.04
CA ALA A 18 -4.19 -11.61 -3.12
C ALA A 18 -3.92 -10.16 -3.55
N LEU A 19 -4.99 -9.36 -3.74
CA LEU A 19 -4.87 -7.94 -4.07
C LEU A 19 -4.18 -7.13 -2.98
N ALA A 20 -4.48 -7.41 -1.70
CA ALA A 20 -3.83 -6.73 -0.57
C ALA A 20 -2.32 -7.04 -0.53
N THR A 21 -1.95 -8.29 -0.78
CA THR A 21 -0.55 -8.73 -0.86
C THR A 21 0.16 -8.06 -2.03
N GLU A 22 -0.43 -8.08 -3.22
CA GLU A 22 0.12 -7.44 -4.42
C GLU A 22 0.32 -5.93 -4.20
N LEU A 23 -0.65 -5.26 -3.60
CA LEU A 23 -0.56 -3.83 -3.30
C LEU A 23 0.59 -3.53 -2.31
N GLY A 24 0.79 -4.39 -1.30
CA GLY A 24 1.90 -4.30 -0.36
C GLY A 24 3.26 -4.47 -1.04
N ASP A 25 3.37 -5.42 -1.97
CA ASP A 25 4.59 -5.64 -2.74
C ASP A 25 4.90 -4.47 -3.70
N GLN A 26 3.89 -3.93 -4.38
CA GLN A 26 4.05 -2.74 -5.22
C GLN A 26 4.44 -1.50 -4.41
N ALA A 27 3.87 -1.35 -3.20
CA ALA A 27 4.26 -0.28 -2.29
C ALA A 27 5.74 -0.36 -1.91
N ARG A 28 6.22 -1.57 -1.55
CA ARG A 28 7.63 -1.80 -1.20
C ARG A 28 8.56 -1.51 -2.38
N LYS A 29 8.20 -2.00 -3.56
CA LYS A 29 8.98 -1.74 -4.78
C LYS A 29 9.07 -0.25 -5.10
N LEU A 30 7.97 0.48 -4.96
CA LEU A 30 7.96 1.92 -5.16
C LEU A 30 8.91 2.63 -4.18
N GLU A 31 8.96 2.22 -2.91
CA GLU A 31 9.90 2.79 -1.94
C GLU A 31 11.36 2.53 -2.31
N GLU A 32 11.67 1.31 -2.76
CA GLU A 32 13.01 0.93 -3.22
C GLU A 32 13.44 1.79 -4.43
N ASP A 33 12.56 1.96 -5.42
CA ASP A 33 12.81 2.78 -6.61
C ASP A 33 13.02 4.27 -6.24
N LEU A 34 12.22 4.80 -5.30
CA LEU A 34 12.32 6.19 -4.84
C LEU A 34 13.63 6.45 -4.08
N GLU A 35 14.09 5.51 -3.24
CA GLU A 35 15.38 5.63 -2.55
C GLU A 35 16.56 5.46 -3.52
N ALA A 36 16.45 4.55 -4.49
CA ALA A 36 17.48 4.38 -5.52
C ALA A 36 17.66 5.67 -6.35
N LEU A 37 16.56 6.31 -6.76
CA LEU A 37 16.59 7.61 -7.43
C LEU A 37 17.22 8.68 -6.52
N ARG A 38 16.85 8.72 -5.24
CA ARG A 38 17.42 9.67 -4.28
C ARG A 38 18.94 9.54 -4.18
N GLN A 39 19.44 8.31 -4.11
CA GLN A 39 20.88 8.05 -4.03
C GLN A 39 21.62 8.37 -5.33
N ALA A 40 21.02 8.08 -6.48
CA ALA A 40 21.58 8.48 -7.76
C ALA A 40 21.75 10.01 -7.84
N VAL A 41 20.76 10.78 -7.40
CA VAL A 41 20.86 12.25 -7.41
C VAL A 41 21.85 12.75 -6.36
N LEU A 42 21.90 12.16 -5.16
CA LEU A 42 22.91 12.51 -4.14
C LEU A 42 24.33 12.32 -4.66
N ASN A 43 24.60 11.20 -5.34
CA ASN A 43 25.89 10.92 -5.95
C ASN A 43 26.28 11.98 -6.97
N VAL A 44 25.35 12.41 -7.83
CA VAL A 44 25.58 13.49 -8.81
C VAL A 44 25.76 14.85 -8.13
N SER A 45 25.02 15.10 -7.03
CA SER A 45 25.08 16.35 -6.27
C SER A 45 26.40 16.58 -5.54
N SER A 46 27.20 15.53 -5.33
CA SER A 46 28.52 15.63 -4.68
C SER A 46 29.50 16.55 -5.44
N GLY A 47 29.26 16.77 -6.75
CA GLY A 47 30.02 17.71 -7.58
C GLY A 47 29.39 19.09 -7.72
N TRP A 48 28.23 19.35 -7.11
CA TRP A 48 27.49 20.61 -7.26
C TRP A 48 27.93 21.63 -6.21
N GLY A 49 28.35 22.83 -6.66
CA GLY A 49 28.69 23.94 -5.79
C GLY A 49 27.48 24.46 -4.98
N GLY A 50 27.76 25.11 -3.84
CA GLY A 50 26.86 25.29 -2.70
C GLY A 50 25.41 25.76 -2.94
N GLU A 51 25.13 26.61 -3.93
CA GLU A 51 23.75 27.07 -4.20
C GLU A 51 22.89 25.96 -4.84
N ALA A 52 23.46 25.19 -5.78
CA ALA A 52 22.78 24.06 -6.40
C ALA A 52 22.51 22.92 -5.40
N PHE A 53 23.43 22.74 -4.45
CA PHE A 53 23.24 21.78 -3.35
C PHE A 53 22.10 22.18 -2.39
N GLN A 54 21.95 23.47 -2.09
CA GLN A 54 20.83 23.96 -1.26
C GLN A 54 19.46 23.78 -1.95
N GLN A 55 19.38 24.12 -3.24
CA GLN A 55 18.15 23.91 -4.03
C GLN A 55 17.81 22.41 -4.13
N PHE A 56 18.81 21.57 -4.33
CA PHE A 56 18.64 20.12 -4.34
C PHE A 56 18.12 19.60 -3.00
N GLN A 57 18.67 20.05 -1.87
CA GLN A 57 18.17 19.65 -0.54
C GLN A 57 16.69 19.98 -0.38
N SER A 58 16.26 21.18 -0.74
CA SER A 58 14.85 21.58 -0.65
C SER A 58 13.95 20.69 -1.51
N LYS A 59 14.36 20.38 -2.75
CA LYS A 59 13.62 19.45 -3.61
C LYS A 59 13.64 18.00 -3.12
N SER A 60 14.73 17.57 -2.48
CA SER A 60 14.84 16.24 -1.88
C SER A 60 13.88 16.08 -0.69
N GLU A 61 13.68 17.12 0.11
CA GLU A 61 12.70 17.11 1.19
C GLU A 61 11.25 17.01 0.67
N GLU A 62 10.92 17.77 -0.38
CA GLU A 62 9.62 17.73 -1.05
C GLU A 62 9.35 16.33 -1.63
N TRP A 63 10.34 15.74 -2.30
CA TRP A 63 10.31 14.37 -2.78
C TRP A 63 10.03 13.36 -1.65
N ASN A 64 10.80 13.44 -0.55
CA ASN A 64 10.63 12.56 0.60
C ASN A 64 9.25 12.70 1.25
N LYS A 65 8.63 13.87 1.20
CA LYS A 65 7.26 14.09 1.67
C LYS A 65 6.26 13.36 0.77
N HIS A 66 6.39 13.49 -0.55
CA HIS A 66 5.51 12.80 -1.50
C HIS A 66 5.65 11.28 -1.44
N ALA A 67 6.88 10.77 -1.37
CA ALA A 67 7.17 9.34 -1.20
C ALA A 67 6.44 8.74 0.01
N ARG A 68 6.61 9.38 1.18
CA ARG A 68 5.93 8.97 2.42
C ARG A 68 4.40 9.09 2.32
N GLY A 69 3.90 10.10 1.61
CA GLY A 69 2.47 10.26 1.35
C GLY A 69 1.87 9.10 0.54
N ILE A 70 2.57 8.69 -0.52
CA ILE A 70 2.13 7.55 -1.34
C ILE A 70 2.16 6.25 -0.53
N HIS A 71 3.24 6.00 0.22
CA HIS A 71 3.31 4.82 1.09
C HIS A 71 2.18 4.79 2.12
N ALA A 72 1.93 5.92 2.80
CA ALA A 72 0.83 6.02 3.76
C ALA A 72 -0.54 5.76 3.11
N ALA A 73 -0.77 6.26 1.89
CA ALA A 73 -1.99 5.99 1.15
C ALA A 73 -2.14 4.51 0.77
N LEU A 74 -1.05 3.86 0.33
CA LEU A 74 -1.05 2.42 0.02
C LEU A 74 -1.33 1.56 1.25
N LEU A 75 -0.73 1.91 2.40
CA LEU A 75 -1.04 1.26 3.68
C LEU A 75 -2.50 1.46 4.10
N GLN A 76 -3.05 2.66 3.93
CA GLN A 76 -4.47 2.92 4.22
C GLN A 76 -5.39 2.11 3.32
N ILE A 77 -5.09 2.00 2.02
CA ILE A 77 -5.87 1.17 1.09
C ILE A 77 -5.77 -0.30 1.51
N SER A 78 -4.57 -0.80 1.79
CA SER A 78 -4.37 -2.17 2.27
C SER A 78 -5.16 -2.46 3.55
N HIS A 79 -5.13 -1.54 4.52
CA HIS A 79 -5.91 -1.65 5.75
C HIS A 79 -7.42 -1.64 5.50
N GLN A 80 -7.92 -0.79 4.60
CA GLN A 80 -9.34 -0.75 4.23
C GLN A 80 -9.78 -2.03 3.53
N VAL A 81 -8.97 -2.57 2.60
CA VAL A 81 -9.25 -3.85 1.93
C VAL A 81 -9.29 -4.99 2.94
N HIS A 82 -8.36 -5.03 3.89
CA HIS A 82 -8.33 -6.05 4.94
C HIS A 82 -9.50 -5.91 5.94
N GLY A 83 -9.81 -4.68 6.36
CA GLY A 83 -10.91 -4.36 7.26
C GLY A 83 -12.28 -4.66 6.66
N ALA A 84 -12.49 -4.32 5.39
CA ALA A 84 -13.72 -4.67 4.66
C ALA A 84 -13.92 -6.19 4.57
N GLY A 85 -12.85 -6.97 4.44
CA GLY A 85 -12.91 -8.43 4.58
C GLY A 85 -13.34 -8.84 5.99
N GLY A 86 -12.66 -8.36 7.03
CA GLY A 86 -12.87 -8.74 8.43
C GLY A 86 -14.26 -8.43 9.01
N ASP A 87 -14.78 -7.23 8.75
CA ASP A 87 -16.09 -6.79 9.25
C ASP A 87 -17.25 -7.58 8.62
N TYR A 88 -17.10 -7.98 7.36
CA TYR A 88 -18.09 -8.82 6.68
C TYR A 88 -18.08 -10.25 7.24
N ARG A 89 -16.90 -10.81 7.57
CA ARG A 89 -16.78 -12.12 8.23
C ARG A 89 -17.48 -12.16 9.59
N GLY A 90 -17.33 -11.11 10.38
CA GLY A 90 -17.98 -10.99 11.69
C GLY A 90 -19.51 -10.84 11.60
N GLY A 91 -19.97 -10.11 10.58
CA GLY A 91 -21.40 -9.95 10.25
C GLY A 91 -22.04 -11.25 9.78
N ASP A 92 -21.40 -11.96 8.84
CA ASP A 92 -21.93 -13.21 8.27
C ASP A 92 -21.79 -14.41 9.22
N LEU A 93 -20.73 -14.51 10.04
CA LEU A 93 -20.66 -15.55 11.09
C LEU A 93 -21.78 -15.37 12.13
N LYS A 94 -22.09 -14.11 12.50
CA LYS A 94 -23.25 -13.82 13.35
C LYS A 94 -24.56 -14.14 12.63
N GLY A 95 -24.71 -13.72 11.37
CA GLY A 95 -25.87 -14.02 10.53
C GLY A 95 -26.12 -15.53 10.39
N ALA A 96 -25.08 -16.30 10.09
CA ALA A 96 -25.13 -17.75 9.96
C ALA A 96 -25.48 -18.47 11.27
N SER A 97 -25.08 -17.92 12.43
CA SER A 97 -25.49 -18.44 13.74
C SER A 97 -26.98 -18.24 14.05
N TYR A 98 -27.69 -17.36 13.31
CA TYR A 98 -29.16 -17.24 13.39
C TYR A 98 -29.91 -18.21 12.47
N PHE A 99 -29.20 -18.91 11.58
CA PHE A 99 -29.79 -19.88 10.62
C PHE A 99 -29.40 -21.34 10.90
N MET A 100 -28.63 -21.62 11.97
CA MET A 100 -28.47 -22.94 12.58
C MET A 100 -29.40 -23.09 13.78
#